data_AF-A0A009ZEH7-F1
#
_entry.id   AF-A0A009ZEH7-F1
#
_cell.length_a   1.000
_cell.length_b   1.000
_cell.length_c   1.000
_cell.angle_alpha   90.00
_cell.angle_beta   90.00
_cell.angle_gamma   90.00
#
_symmetry.space_group_name_H-M   'P 1'
#
loop_
_entity.id
_entity.type
_entity.pdbx_description
1 polymer ?
#
loop_
_entity_poly.entity_id
_entity_poly.type
_entity_poly.pdbx_seq_one_letter_code
_entity_poly.pdbx_strand_id
1 'polypeptide(L)'
;MKLQTIACAVAVATGGLFFTHAINEAIAATDTAPAAISQTIQPTQEQALVSRQLATLVDRQHYLNMRLDANTSNRILDMYLDSLDPDHSLFLASEVQDYKTKYGSTFGAALKAG
;
A
#
# COMPACT_ATOMS: atom_id res chain seq x y z
N MET A 1 -1.10 42.79 -42.52
CA MET A 1 -1.38 42.69 -41.06
C MET A 1 -2.67 41.91 -40.73
N LYS A 2 -3.80 42.07 -41.42
CA LYS A 2 -5.06 41.34 -41.13
C LYS A 2 -5.00 39.81 -41.30
N LEU A 3 -4.17 39.28 -42.20
CA LEU A 3 -4.05 37.83 -42.41
C LEU A 3 -3.31 37.11 -41.27
N GLN A 4 -2.34 37.79 -40.64
CA GLN A 4 -1.55 37.24 -39.53
C GLN A 4 -2.39 37.13 -38.25
N THR A 5 -3.27 38.09 -37.99
CA THR A 5 -4.18 38.05 -36.84
C THR A 5 -5.22 36.92 -36.96
N ILE A 6 -5.68 36.61 -38.17
CA ILE A 6 -6.60 35.50 -38.43
C ILE A 6 -5.88 34.15 -38.24
N ALA A 7 -4.65 34.02 -38.72
CA ALA A 7 -3.85 32.81 -38.54
C ALA A 7 -3.55 32.50 -37.07
N CYS A 8 -3.20 33.51 -36.26
CA CYS A 8 -3.00 33.33 -34.82
C CYS A 8 -4.31 32.96 -34.10
N ALA A 9 -5.44 33.55 -34.48
CA ALA A 9 -6.74 33.22 -33.88
C ALA A 9 -7.13 31.75 -34.12
N VAL A 10 -6.90 31.23 -35.33
CA VAL A 10 -7.15 29.81 -35.66
C VAL A 10 -6.21 28.88 -34.90
N ALA A 11 -4.94 29.26 -34.76
CA ALA A 11 -3.96 28.46 -34.01
C ALA A 11 -4.29 28.35 -32.52
N VAL A 12 -4.73 29.45 -31.87
CA VAL A 12 -5.13 29.43 -30.45
C VAL A 12 -6.43 28.64 -30.27
N ALA A 13 -7.41 28.81 -31.16
CA ALA A 13 -8.67 28.08 -31.08
C ALA A 13 -8.47 26.55 -31.24
N THR A 14 -7.67 26.14 -32.22
CA THR A 14 -7.37 24.71 -32.42
C THR A 14 -6.54 24.15 -31.28
N GLY A 15 -5.48 24.84 -30.84
CA GLY A 15 -4.65 24.42 -29.70
C GLY A 15 -5.45 24.29 -28.39
N GLY A 16 -6.37 25.20 -28.12
CA GLY A 16 -7.25 25.14 -26.94
C GLY A 16 -8.21 23.95 -26.96
N LEU A 17 -8.75 23.59 -28.13
CA LEU A 17 -9.60 22.42 -28.29
C LEU A 17 -8.83 21.10 -28.10
N PHE A 18 -7.62 20.99 -28.66
CA PHE A 18 -6.76 19.82 -28.44
C PHE A 18 -6.35 19.67 -26.97
N PHE A 19 -6.00 20.77 -26.30
CA PHE A 19 -5.62 20.75 -24.89
C PHE A 19 -6.80 20.36 -23.98
N THR A 20 -7.99 20.88 -24.26
CA THR A 20 -9.22 20.53 -23.52
C THR A 20 -9.59 19.06 -23.72
N HIS A 21 -9.44 18.53 -24.94
CA HIS A 21 -9.71 17.12 -25.23
C HIS A 21 -8.76 16.18 -24.48
N ALA A 22 -7.45 16.46 -24.53
CA ALA A 22 -6.43 15.67 -23.84
C ALA A 22 -6.63 15.68 -22.31
N ILE A 23 -7.03 16.81 -21.74
CA ILE A 23 -7.34 16.92 -20.32
C ILE A 23 -8.60 16.11 -19.97
N ASN A 24 -9.68 16.22 -20.75
CA ASN A 24 -10.90 15.44 -20.50
C ASN A 24 -10.65 13.93 -20.58
N GLU A 25 -9.83 13.46 -21.52
CA GLU A 25 -9.45 12.04 -21.60
C GLU A 25 -8.59 11.60 -20.40
N ALA A 26 -7.65 12.44 -19.94
CA ALA A 26 -6.85 12.15 -18.75
C ALA A 26 -7.71 12.08 -17.47
N ILE A 27 -8.70 12.98 -17.34
CA ILE A 27 -9.65 12.95 -16.22
C ILE A 27 -10.51 11.69 -16.29
N ALA A 28 -11.05 11.33 -17.47
CA ALA A 28 -11.88 10.14 -17.66
C ALA A 28 -11.11 8.82 -17.43
N ALA A 29 -9.82 8.76 -17.78
CA ALA A 29 -8.98 7.60 -17.50
C ALA A 29 -8.74 7.40 -15.98
N THR A 30 -8.73 8.50 -15.22
CA THR A 30 -8.60 8.48 -13.76
C THR A 30 -9.91 8.05 -13.07
N ASP A 31 -11.06 8.21 -13.75
CA ASP A 31 -12.40 7.77 -13.32
C ASP A 31 -12.67 6.27 -13.51
N THR A 32 -11.65 5.48 -13.91
CA THR A 32 -11.70 4.03 -13.72
C THR A 32 -11.61 3.78 -12.22
N ALA A 33 -12.77 3.88 -11.54
CA ALA A 33 -12.93 3.58 -10.14
C ALA A 33 -12.07 2.35 -9.80
N PRO A 34 -11.21 2.40 -8.78
CA PRO A 34 -10.40 1.25 -8.42
C PRO A 34 -11.40 0.10 -8.25
N ALA A 35 -11.28 -0.91 -9.13
CA ALA A 35 -12.15 -2.07 -9.11
C ALA A 35 -12.17 -2.51 -7.65
N ALA A 36 -13.32 -2.34 -6.97
CA ALA A 36 -13.38 -2.45 -5.53
C ALA A 36 -13.01 -3.89 -5.16
N ILE A 37 -11.73 -4.11 -4.85
CA ILE A 37 -11.24 -5.35 -4.27
C ILE A 37 -11.61 -5.31 -2.78
N SER A 38 -12.90 -5.11 -2.48
CA SER A 38 -13.47 -5.26 -1.14
C SER A 38 -13.74 -6.73 -0.85
N GLN A 39 -12.82 -7.61 -1.24
CA GLN A 39 -12.77 -8.95 -0.68
C GLN A 39 -12.07 -8.78 0.67
N THR A 40 -12.84 -8.84 1.75
CA THR A 40 -12.27 -8.88 3.10
C THR A 40 -11.36 -10.11 3.19
N ILE A 41 -10.05 -9.89 3.13
CA ILE A 41 -9.06 -10.95 3.26
C ILE A 41 -9.11 -11.45 4.70
N GLN A 42 -9.42 -12.73 4.87
CA GLN A 42 -9.40 -13.41 6.16
C GLN A 42 -8.54 -14.67 6.03
N PRO A 43 -7.72 -14.99 7.04
CA PRO A 43 -6.94 -16.22 7.02
C PRO A 43 -7.88 -17.44 7.05
N THR A 44 -7.48 -18.51 6.37
CA THR A 44 -8.16 -19.80 6.53
C THR A 44 -7.86 -20.40 7.90
N GLN A 45 -8.68 -21.34 8.35
CA GLN A 45 -8.45 -22.04 9.62
C GLN A 45 -7.07 -22.76 9.65
N GLU A 46 -6.66 -23.31 8.52
CA GLU A 46 -5.36 -23.96 8.36
C GLU A 46 -4.21 -22.95 8.48
N GLN A 47 -4.33 -21.77 7.86
CA GLN A 47 -3.34 -20.70 7.97
C GLN A 47 -3.18 -20.22 9.41
N ALA A 48 -4.30 -20.01 10.12
CA ALA A 48 -4.27 -19.62 11.53
C ALA A 48 -3.64 -20.70 12.43
N LEU A 49 -3.91 -21.99 12.14
CA LEU A 49 -3.29 -23.10 12.85
C LEU A 49 -1.78 -23.16 12.64
N VAL A 50 -1.34 -23.07 11.37
CA VAL A 50 0.08 -23.10 11.00
C VAL A 50 0.81 -21.89 11.59
N SER A 51 0.23 -20.70 11.53
CA SER A 51 0.77 -19.48 12.12
C SER A 51 1.07 -19.66 13.61
N ARG A 52 0.08 -20.14 14.37
CA ARG A 52 0.22 -20.42 15.81
C ARG A 52 1.32 -21.44 16.11
N GLN A 53 1.36 -22.54 15.37
CA GLN A 53 2.34 -23.61 15.55
C GLN A 53 3.76 -23.10 15.27
N LEU A 54 3.94 -22.43 14.13
CA LEU A 54 5.24 -21.91 13.71
C LEU A 54 5.74 -20.83 14.67
N ALA A 55 4.88 -19.88 15.06
CA ALA A 55 5.24 -18.83 16.01
C ALA A 55 5.64 -19.40 17.38
N THR A 56 4.93 -20.44 17.85
CA THR A 56 5.27 -21.12 19.10
C THR A 56 6.59 -21.89 18.99
N LEU A 57 6.84 -22.55 17.86
CA LEU A 57 8.07 -23.29 17.60
C LEU A 57 9.27 -22.34 17.58
N VAL A 58 9.20 -21.26 16.80
CA VAL A 58 10.29 -20.27 16.71
C VAL A 58 10.54 -19.60 18.06
N ASP A 59 9.51 -19.22 18.80
CA ASP A 59 9.66 -18.60 20.13
C ASP A 59 10.32 -19.53 21.15
N ARG A 60 10.01 -20.84 21.12
CA ARG A 60 10.46 -21.79 22.17
C ARG A 60 11.67 -22.62 21.82
N GLN A 61 11.91 -22.87 20.53
CA GLN A 61 12.88 -23.86 20.06
C GLN A 61 14.00 -23.26 19.21
N HIS A 62 13.93 -21.98 18.84
CA HIS A 62 15.00 -21.36 18.08
C HIS A 62 16.30 -21.28 18.92
N TYR A 63 17.44 -21.55 18.29
CA TYR A 63 18.76 -21.58 18.95
C TYR A 63 19.11 -20.24 19.59
N LEU A 64 18.90 -19.14 18.84
CA LEU A 64 18.98 -17.79 19.39
C LEU A 64 17.84 -17.61 20.39
N ASN A 65 18.16 -17.34 21.65
CA ASN A 65 17.18 -17.08 22.72
C ASN A 65 16.54 -15.69 22.56
N MET A 66 15.73 -15.55 21.51
CA MET A 66 14.98 -14.34 21.20
C MET A 66 13.49 -14.66 21.40
N ARG A 67 12.90 -14.03 22.41
CA ARG A 67 11.48 -14.20 22.72
C ARG A 67 10.65 -13.40 21.75
N LEU A 68 9.47 -13.90 21.40
CA LEU A 68 8.51 -13.18 20.58
C LEU A 68 7.76 -12.14 21.42
N ASP A 69 8.50 -11.14 21.89
CA ASP A 69 8.06 -10.03 22.76
C ASP A 69 7.75 -8.76 21.95
N ALA A 70 7.46 -7.65 22.64
CA ALA A 70 7.12 -6.39 21.98
C ALA A 70 8.25 -5.83 21.09
N ASN A 71 9.52 -6.01 21.47
CA ASN A 71 10.63 -5.51 20.66
C ASN A 71 10.76 -6.32 19.36
N THR A 72 10.76 -7.65 19.50
CA THR A 72 10.83 -8.56 18.35
C THR A 72 9.62 -8.42 17.44
N SER A 73 8.43 -8.19 18.02
CA SER A 73 7.19 -7.93 17.27
C SER A 73 7.29 -6.68 16.39
N ASN A 74 7.82 -5.58 16.93
CA ASN A 74 8.03 -4.35 16.16
C ASN A 74 8.95 -4.60 14.96
N ARG A 75 10.06 -5.32 15.20
CA ARG A 75 10.99 -5.68 14.14
C ARG A 75 10.36 -6.54 13.06
N ILE A 76 9.50 -7.49 13.43
CA ILE A 76 8.79 -8.33 12.46
C ILE A 76 7.80 -7.51 11.65
N LEU A 77 7.07 -6.59 12.28
CA LEU A 77 6.16 -5.70 11.57
C LEU A 77 6.92 -4.81 10.58
N ASP A 78 8.08 -4.29 10.96
CA ASP A 78 8.93 -3.51 10.05
C ASP A 78 9.35 -4.34 8.82
N MET A 79 9.84 -5.57 9.04
CA MET A 79 10.19 -6.47 7.93
C MET A 79 8.98 -6.80 7.04
N TYR A 80 7.78 -6.93 7.62
CA TYR A 80 6.57 -7.20 6.87
C TYR A 80 6.19 -6.02 5.97
N LEU A 81 6.20 -4.80 6.51
CA LEU A 81 5.93 -3.59 5.73
C LEU A 81 6.96 -3.39 4.61
N ASP A 82 8.24 -3.60 4.89
CA ASP A 82 9.29 -3.55 3.86
C ASP A 82 9.11 -4.63 2.79
N SER A 83 8.59 -5.82 3.15
CA SER A 83 8.30 -6.88 2.16
C SER A 83 7.11 -6.56 1.26
N LEU A 84 6.16 -5.75 1.74
CA LEU A 84 4.99 -5.32 0.98
C LEU A 84 5.31 -4.16 0.04
N ASP A 85 6.16 -3.23 0.48
CA ASP A 85 6.52 -2.03 -0.28
C ASP A 85 8.04 -1.76 -0.15
N PRO A 86 8.90 -2.51 -0.86
CA PRO A 86 10.35 -2.33 -0.75
C PRO A 86 10.86 -0.97 -1.22
N ASP A 87 10.16 -0.35 -2.17
CA ASP A 87 10.52 0.95 -2.76
C ASP A 87 9.91 2.13 -1.99
N HIS A 88 9.14 1.87 -0.91
CA HIS A 88 8.43 2.87 -0.09
C HIS A 88 7.60 3.86 -0.93
N SER A 89 6.86 3.32 -1.90
CA SER A 89 6.10 4.10 -2.88
C SER A 89 4.58 3.94 -2.75
N LEU A 90 4.11 2.95 -1.98
CA LEU A 90 2.70 2.61 -1.83
C LEU A 90 2.08 3.23 -0.59
N PHE A 91 2.77 3.21 0.56
CA PHE A 91 2.23 3.69 1.83
C PHE A 91 2.65 5.12 2.17
N LEU A 92 1.76 5.88 2.79
CA LEU A 92 2.13 7.17 3.37
C LEU A 92 2.88 6.97 4.71
N ALA A 93 3.79 7.87 5.03
CA ALA A 93 4.55 7.84 6.28
C ALA A 93 3.63 7.85 7.53
N SER A 94 2.51 8.57 7.48
CA SER A 94 1.52 8.60 8.56
C SER A 94 0.84 7.24 8.74
N GLU A 95 0.50 6.55 7.65
CA GLU A 95 -0.16 5.25 7.71
C GLU A 95 0.77 4.18 8.28
N VAL A 96 2.04 4.20 7.85
CA VAL A 96 3.08 3.34 8.42
C VAL A 96 3.21 3.57 9.93
N GLN A 97 3.22 4.83 10.38
CA GLN A 97 3.29 5.15 11.80
C GLN A 97 2.05 4.68 12.58
N ASP A 98 0.86 4.81 11.97
CA ASP A 98 -0.39 4.33 12.56
C ASP A 98 -0.38 2.80 12.71
N TYR A 99 0.10 2.07 11.70
CA TYR A 99 0.25 0.61 11.77
C TYR A 99 1.23 0.19 12.85
N LYS A 100 2.40 0.85 12.93
CA LYS A 100 3.39 0.57 13.99
C LYS A 100 2.82 0.82 15.38
N THR A 101 2.06 1.90 15.55
CA THR A 101 1.43 2.23 16.84
C THR A 101 0.37 1.19 17.22
N LYS A 102 -0.44 0.73 16.26
CA LYS A 102 -1.55 -0.19 16.51
C LYS A 102 -1.12 -1.64 16.69
N TYR A 103 -0.13 -2.10 15.93
CA TYR A 103 0.21 -3.52 15.84
C TYR A 103 1.64 -3.84 16.29
N GLY A 104 2.54 -2.86 16.38
CA GLY A 104 3.97 -3.12 16.58
C GLY A 104 4.30 -3.92 17.84
N SER A 105 3.68 -3.60 18.98
CA SER A 105 3.91 -4.33 20.23
C SER A 105 3.16 -5.66 20.34
N THR A 106 2.14 -5.88 19.50
CA THR A 106 1.21 -7.02 19.60
C THR A 106 1.31 -8.01 18.44
N PHE A 107 2.08 -7.69 17.40
CA PHE A 107 2.16 -8.49 16.17
C PHE A 107 2.59 -9.94 16.44
N GLY A 108 3.63 -10.16 17.25
CA GLY A 108 4.07 -11.50 17.62
C GLY A 108 3.05 -12.27 18.47
N ALA A 109 2.29 -11.58 19.31
CA ALA A 109 1.18 -12.19 20.04
C ALA A 109 0.03 -12.59 19.10
N ALA A 110 -0.25 -11.79 18.07
CA ALA A 110 -1.23 -12.13 17.03
C ALA A 110 -0.82 -13.37 16.23
N LEU A 111 0.48 -13.50 15.87
CA LEU A 111 0.99 -14.72 15.22
C LEU A 111 0.80 -15.97 16.09
N LYS A 112 0.99 -15.86 17.41
CA LYS A 112 0.73 -16.95 18.36
C LYS A 112 -0.78 -17.22 18.55
N ALA A 113 -1.62 -16.23 18.28
CA ALA A 113 -3.07 -16.36 18.36
C ALA A 113 -3.71 -16.97 17.11
N GLY A 114 -2.97 -17.01 15.99
CA GLY A 114 -3.39 -17.60 14.71
C GLY A 114 -4.23 -16.65 13.88
#